data_AF-A0A2V8LSV7-F1
#
_entry.id   AF-A0A2V8LSV7-F1
#
_cell.length_a   1.000
_cell.length_b   1.000
_cell.length_c   1.000
_cell.angle_alpha   90.00
_cell.angle_beta   90.00
_cell.angle_gamma   90.00
#
_symmetry.space_group_name_H-M   'P 1'
#
loop_
_entity.id
_entity.type
_entity.pdbx_description
1 polymer ?
#
loop_
_entity_poly.entity_id
_entity_poly.type
_entity_poly.pdbx_seq_one_letter_code
_entity_poly.pdbx_strand_id
1 'polypeptide(L)'
;MSAIPGVAFSGSEDGHFRAYSTTNGAVIWDFDTVRPYETVNGVPARGGSLDGPGAAIAGGMLFVNSGYAGSGGMPGNVLLAFSVDGK
;
A
#
# COMPACT_ATOMS: atom_id res chain seq x y z
N MET A 1 2.21 9.86 -0.52
CA MET A 1 1.25 9.86 0.62
C MET A 1 -0.13 10.28 0.14
N SER A 2 -1.18 9.80 0.81
CA SER A 2 -2.59 10.17 0.60
C SER A 2 -3.34 10.16 1.93
N ALA A 3 -4.51 10.78 2.05
CA ALA A 3 -5.22 10.87 3.33
C ALA A 3 -6.74 10.90 3.20
N ILE A 4 -7.41 10.54 4.28
CA ILE A 4 -8.82 10.79 4.58
C ILE A 4 -8.91 11.52 5.93
N PRO A 5 -10.07 12.06 6.33
CA PRO A 5 -10.22 12.65 7.66
C PRO A 5 -9.79 11.67 8.77
N GLY A 6 -8.85 12.10 9.61
CA GLY A 6 -8.34 11.32 10.74
C GLY A 6 -7.17 10.38 10.42
N VAL A 7 -6.90 10.07 9.14
CA VAL A 7 -5.92 9.05 8.75
C VAL A 7 -5.07 9.48 7.55
N ALA A 8 -3.75 9.41 7.71
CA ALA A 8 -2.78 9.56 6.62
C ALA A 8 -2.18 8.19 6.25
N PHE A 9 -2.07 7.90 4.96
CA PHE A 9 -1.49 6.66 4.44
C PHE A 9 -0.15 6.93 3.76
N SER A 10 0.84 6.08 4.06
CA SER A 10 2.16 6.15 3.44
C SER A 10 2.68 4.76 3.09
N GLY A 11 3.26 4.66 1.89
CA GLY A 11 4.20 3.61 1.57
C GLY A 11 5.58 3.90 2.16
N SER A 12 6.39 2.86 2.24
CA SER A 12 7.76 2.91 2.72
C SER A 12 8.64 2.01 1.84
N GLU A 13 9.92 2.33 1.78
CA GLU A 13 10.89 1.57 0.99
C GLU A 13 11.14 0.17 1.56
N ASP A 14 10.86 -0.04 2.85
CA ASP A 14 10.84 -1.37 3.51
C ASP A 14 9.69 -2.27 3.02
N GLY A 15 8.82 -1.78 2.14
CA GLY A 15 7.70 -2.54 1.58
C GLY A 15 6.44 -2.55 2.45
N HIS A 16 6.45 -1.83 3.57
CA HIS A 16 5.26 -1.63 4.38
C HIS A 16 4.39 -0.49 3.86
N PHE A 17 3.07 -0.69 3.93
CA PHE A 17 2.07 0.33 3.72
C PHE A 17 1.33 0.59 5.03
N ARG A 18 1.40 1.82 5.53
CA ARG A 18 0.99 2.17 6.89
C ARG A 18 -0.06 3.26 6.91
N ALA A 19 -0.94 3.19 7.90
CA ALA A 19 -1.88 4.24 8.24
C ALA A 19 -1.50 4.88 9.57
N TYR A 20 -1.51 6.20 9.60
CA TYR A 20 -1.14 7.03 10.73
C TYR A 20 -2.33 7.88 11.17
N SER A 21 -2.56 7.96 12.47
CA SER A 21 -3.48 8.93 13.06
C SER A 21 -3.00 10.35 12.76
N THR A 22 -3.85 11.18 12.17
CA THR A 22 -3.51 12.59 11.88
C THR A 22 -3.47 13.45 13.15
N THR A 23 -3.94 12.93 14.29
CA THR A 23 -3.96 13.67 15.56
C THR A 23 -2.61 13.62 16.26
N ASN A 24 -1.92 12.48 16.21
CA ASN A 24 -0.71 12.24 17.01
C ASN A 24 0.40 11.48 16.27
N GLY A 25 0.21 11.15 14.99
CA GLY A 25 1.21 10.43 14.18
C GLY A 25 1.40 8.97 14.55
N ALA A 26 0.57 8.40 15.43
CA ALA A 26 0.66 6.99 15.79
C ALA A 26 0.29 6.10 14.59
N VAL A 27 1.05 5.01 14.38
CA VAL A 27 0.66 3.95 13.44
C VAL A 27 -0.58 3.26 14.00
N ILE A 28 -1.65 3.25 13.22
CA ILE A 28 -2.93 2.62 13.58
C ILE A 28 -3.25 1.39 12.73
N TRP A 29 -2.53 1.21 11.62
CA TRP A 29 -2.56 0.01 10.79
C TRP A 29 -1.25 -0.10 10.01
N ASP A 30 -0.78 -1.33 9.83
CA ASP A 30 0.45 -1.66 9.10
C ASP A 30 0.22 -2.94 8.30
N PHE A 31 0.57 -2.91 7.01
CA PHE A 31 0.51 -4.05 6.12
C PHE A 31 1.84 -4.24 5.39
N ASP A 32 2.44 -5.40 5.62
CA ASP A 32 3.63 -5.84 4.88
C ASP A 32 3.22 -6.32 3.48
N THR A 33 3.64 -5.57 2.46
CA THR A 33 3.32 -5.92 1.08
C THR A 33 4.26 -6.97 0.50
N VAL A 34 5.42 -7.24 1.12
CA VAL A 34 6.53 -8.04 0.57
C VAL A 34 6.27 -9.54 0.72
N ARG A 35 5.30 -10.02 -0.05
CA ARG A 35 4.87 -11.42 -0.09
C ARG A 35 4.39 -11.78 -1.50
N PRO A 36 4.32 -13.09 -1.83
CA PRO A 36 3.65 -13.54 -3.04
C PRO A 36 2.14 -13.30 -2.97
N TYR A 37 1.53 -13.06 -4.13
CA TYR A 37 0.08 -12.90 -4.31
C TYR A 37 -0.42 -13.76 -5.46
N GLU A 38 -1.54 -14.42 -5.20
CA GLU A 38 -2.46 -14.86 -6.25
C GLU A 38 -3.32 -13.67 -6.66
N THR A 39 -3.39 -13.39 -7.96
CA THR A 39 -4.05 -12.20 -8.50
C THR A 39 -5.31 -12.58 -9.27
N VAL A 40 -6.23 -11.62 -9.40
CA VAL A 40 -7.51 -11.84 -10.09
C VAL A 40 -7.36 -12.16 -11.58
N ASN A 41 -6.24 -11.77 -12.21
CA ASN A 41 -5.93 -12.10 -13.60
C ASN A 41 -5.04 -13.34 -13.75
N GLY A 42 -4.72 -14.03 -12.64
CA GLY A 42 -3.91 -15.25 -12.62
C GLY A 42 -2.40 -15.04 -12.87
N VAL A 43 -1.93 -13.79 -13.00
CA VAL A 43 -0.51 -13.50 -13.17
C VAL A 43 0.17 -13.49 -11.79
N PRO A 44 1.17 -14.34 -11.51
CA PRO A 44 1.86 -14.32 -10.23
C PRO A 44 2.44 -12.93 -9.94
N ALA A 45 2.20 -12.43 -8.73
CA ALA A 45 2.70 -11.13 -8.32
C ALA A 45 3.41 -11.19 -6.97
N ARG A 46 4.24 -10.19 -6.72
CA ARG A 46 4.86 -9.92 -5.43
C ARG A 46 4.82 -8.44 -5.13
N GLY A 47 4.74 -8.09 -3.85
CA GLY A 47 5.03 -6.72 -3.42
C GLY A 47 6.52 -6.46 -3.28
N GLY A 48 6.84 -5.20 -3.08
CA GLY A 48 8.18 -4.66 -2.89
C GLY A 48 8.10 -3.25 -2.32
N SER A 49 9.11 -2.43 -2.60
CA SER A 49 9.20 -1.07 -2.08
C SER A 49 8.06 -0.16 -2.58
N LEU A 50 7.69 0.80 -1.74
CA LEU A 50 6.69 1.83 -2.05
C LEU A 50 7.29 3.23 -1.92
N ASP A 51 8.07 3.66 -2.91
CA ASP A 51 8.63 5.02 -3.07
C ASP A 51 7.92 5.83 -4.19
N GLY A 52 6.84 5.28 -4.75
CA GLY A 52 6.06 5.88 -5.83
C GLY A 52 4.90 6.80 -5.37
N PRO A 53 3.84 6.97 -6.20
CA PRO A 53 2.70 7.81 -5.86
C PRO A 53 1.94 7.29 -4.62
N GLY A 54 1.24 8.21 -3.95
CA GLY A 54 0.33 7.86 -2.86
C GLY A 54 -0.84 7.00 -3.32
N ALA A 55 -1.55 6.40 -2.37
CA ALA A 55 -2.71 5.57 -2.66
C ALA A 55 -3.88 6.37 -3.27
N ALA A 56 -4.61 5.78 -4.20
CA ALA A 56 -5.89 6.32 -4.68
C ALA A 56 -7.01 5.86 -3.74
N ILE A 57 -7.89 6.77 -3.33
CA ILE A 57 -8.95 6.50 -2.35
C ILE A 57 -10.28 6.99 -2.89
N ALA A 58 -11.24 6.08 -3.06
CA ALA A 58 -12.58 6.41 -3.55
C ALA A 58 -13.57 5.29 -3.23
N GLY A 59 -14.84 5.64 -2.98
CA GLY A 59 -15.92 4.65 -2.85
C GLY A 59 -15.71 3.61 -1.72
N GLY A 60 -15.01 3.98 -0.65
CA GLY A 60 -14.68 3.05 0.45
C GLY A 60 -13.48 2.14 0.18
N MET A 61 -12.82 2.29 -0.97
CA MET A 61 -11.67 1.51 -1.38
C MET A 61 -10.39 2.35 -1.32
N LEU A 62 -9.28 1.66 -1.05
CA LEU A 62 -7.92 2.18 -1.16
C LEU A 62 -7.12 1.32 -2.14
N PHE A 63 -6.42 1.94 -3.08
CA PHE A 63 -5.57 1.27 -4.06
C PHE A 63 -4.13 1.77 -4.01
N VAL A 64 -3.16 0.86 -4.02
CA VAL A 64 -1.72 1.21 -3.99
C VAL A 64 -0.89 0.22 -4.80
N ASN A 65 0.04 0.73 -5.60
CA ASN A 65 1.03 -0.09 -6.31
C ASN A 65 2.21 -0.39 -5.38
N SER A 66 2.59 -1.66 -5.30
CA SER A 66 3.75 -2.13 -4.54
C SER A 66 4.80 -2.73 -5.48
N GLY A 67 6.06 -2.36 -5.27
CA GLY A 67 7.18 -2.77 -6.11
C GLY A 67 7.75 -1.67 -7.00
N TYR A 68 7.59 -0.40 -6.60
CA TYR A 68 8.28 0.68 -7.26
C TYR A 68 9.77 0.60 -6.88
N ALA A 69 10.61 0.30 -7.86
CA ALA A 69 12.04 0.03 -7.68
C ALA A 69 12.92 0.99 -8.49
N GLY A 70 12.37 2.14 -8.88
CA GLY A 70 13.07 3.12 -9.72
C GLY A 70 14.37 3.64 -9.10
N SER A 71 14.46 3.62 -7.77
CA SER A 71 15.59 4.13 -6.99
C SER A 71 16.46 3.04 -6.35
N GLY A 72 16.33 1.78 -6.78
CA GLY A 72 17.06 0.64 -6.18
C GLY A 72 16.31 -0.10 -5.06
N GLY A 73 15.03 0.22 -4.86
CA GLY A 73 14.15 -0.51 -3.93
C GLY A 73 13.85 -1.95 -4.37
N MET A 74 13.16 -2.70 -3.50
CA MET A 74 12.70 -4.05 -3.77
C MET A 74 11.69 -4.06 -4.93
N PRO A 75 11.95 -4.79 -6.03
CA PRO A 75 11.03 -4.85 -7.15
C PRO A 75 9.78 -5.67 -6.82
N GLY A 76 8.67 -5.27 -7.41
CA GLY A 76 7.38 -5.95 -7.33
C GLY A 76 6.46 -5.50 -8.46
N ASN A 77 5.29 -6.12 -8.55
CA ASN A 77 4.39 -5.95 -9.69
C ASN A 77 2.92 -6.06 -9.31
N VAL A 78 2.56 -5.70 -8.06
CA VAL A 78 1.21 -5.89 -7.54
C VAL A 78 0.51 -4.55 -7.29
N LEU A 79 -0.74 -4.45 -7.75
CA LEU A 79 -1.69 -3.44 -7.31
C LEU A 79 -2.54 -4.05 -6.20
N LEU A 80 -2.49 -3.46 -5.01
CA LEU A 80 -3.27 -3.89 -3.86
C LEU A 80 -4.52 -3.03 -3.73
N ALA A 81 -5.63 -3.67 -3.36
CA ALA A 81 -6.90 -3.03 -3.07
C ALA A 81 -7.34 -3.40 -1.65
N PHE A 82 -7.76 -2.41 -0.88
CA PHE A 82 -8.20 -2.58 0.50
C PHE A 82 -9.59 -1.97 0.69
N SER A 83 -10.40 -2.67 1.47
CA SER A 83 -11.72 -2.25 1.96
C SER A 83 -11.81 -2.58 3.45
N VAL A 84 -12.68 -1.89 4.19
CA VAL A 84 -12.85 -2.13 5.64
C VAL A 84 -13.38 -3.55 5.92
N ASP A 85 -14.21 -4.07 5.02
CA ASP A 85 -14.84 -5.39 5.14
C ASP A 85 -14.10 -6.49 4.35
N GLY A 86 -12.97 -6.17 3.70
CA GLY A 86 -12.16 -7.13 2.96
C GLY A 86 -12.88 -7.75 1.76
N LYS A 87 -13.94 -7.10 1.27
CA LYS A 87 -14.64 -7.48 0.04
C LYS A 87 -14.04 -6.82 -1.19
#